data_AF-B4K338-F1
#
_entry.id   AF-B4K338-F1
#
_cell.length_a   1.000
_cell.length_b   1.000
_cell.length_c   1.000
_cell.angle_alpha   90.00
_cell.angle_beta   90.00
_cell.angle_gamma   90.00
#
_symmetry.space_group_name_H-M   'P 1'
#
loop_
_entity.id
_entity.type
_entity.pdbx_description
1 polymer ?
#
loop_
_entity_poly.entity_id
_entity_poly.type
_entity_poly.pdbx_seq_one_letter_code
_entity_poly.pdbx_strand_id
1 'polypeptide(L)'
;MATGQKRIYVKAYQKISRIINMMAWFGLKEWKFAHRNIDELNERLPVGERDKLQFNIATINWSEYFHSYLSGIRRYFFKDNANDNKLQQRKTIYRRMLLLHTVLKTTFGLSLIMCILRFYLKILKIMPRIAL
;
A
#
# COMPACT_ATOMS: atom_id res chain seq x y z
N MET A 1 4.10 30.83 -14.05
CA MET A 1 2.65 31.14 -14.00
C MET A 1 2.01 30.22 -12.98
N ALA A 2 1.71 30.72 -11.77
CA ALA A 2 0.90 30.00 -10.80
C ALA A 2 -0.58 30.26 -11.15
N THR A 3 -1.19 29.36 -11.89
CA THR A 3 -2.62 29.40 -12.19
C THR A 3 -3.38 29.43 -10.86
N GLY A 4 -4.22 30.44 -10.62
CA GLY A 4 -4.95 30.70 -9.37
C GLY A 4 -6.00 29.65 -8.98
N GLN A 5 -5.80 28.39 -9.35
CA GLN A 5 -6.69 27.28 -9.02
C GLN A 5 -6.47 26.81 -7.57
N LYS A 6 -7.58 26.51 -6.91
CA LYS A 6 -7.62 26.02 -5.53
C LYS A 6 -6.73 24.79 -5.39
N ARG A 7 -5.71 24.86 -4.54
CA ARG A 7 -4.74 23.77 -4.28
C ARG A 7 -5.38 22.61 -3.49
N ILE A 8 -6.31 21.90 -4.11
CA ILE A 8 -7.08 20.80 -3.47
C ILE A 8 -6.12 19.70 -2.99
N TYR A 9 -5.17 19.29 -3.84
CA TYR A 9 -4.21 18.24 -3.50
C TYR A 9 -3.30 18.63 -2.33
N VAL A 10 -2.82 19.87 -2.26
CA VAL A 10 -1.97 20.33 -1.15
C VAL A 10 -2.71 20.23 0.18
N LYS A 11 -3.98 20.67 0.23
CA LYS A 11 -4.81 20.55 1.44
C LYS A 11 -5.07 19.10 1.82
N ALA A 12 -5.33 18.22 0.84
CA ALA A 12 -5.54 16.80 1.07
C ALA A 12 -4.27 16.13 1.65
N TYR A 13 -3.10 16.38 1.04
CA TYR A 13 -1.82 15.86 1.53
C TYR A 13 -1.49 16.35 2.94
N GLN A 14 -1.73 17.63 3.24
CA GLN A 14 -1.54 18.16 4.60
C GLN A 14 -2.44 17.46 5.63
N LYS A 15 -3.70 17.18 5.28
CA LYS A 15 -4.63 16.44 6.17
C LYS A 15 -4.17 15.01 6.39
N ILE A 16 -3.76 14.31 5.33
CA ILE A 16 -3.23 12.94 5.41
C ILE A 16 -1.98 12.90 6.28
N SER A 17 -1.02 13.79 6.03
CA SER A 17 0.23 13.86 6.81
C SER A 17 -0.04 14.12 8.29
N ARG A 18 -0.97 15.01 8.63
CA ARG A 18 -1.37 15.26 10.02
C ARG A 18 -1.94 14.01 10.69
N ILE A 19 -2.83 13.28 10.00
CA ILE A 19 -3.41 12.04 10.54
C ILE A 19 -2.32 10.98 10.73
N ILE A 20 -1.43 10.79 9.75
CA ILE A 20 -0.32 9.85 9.85
C ILE A 20 0.55 10.17 11.06
N ASN A 21 0.94 11.44 11.24
CA ASN A 21 1.76 11.86 12.38
C ASN A 21 1.04 11.63 13.72
N MET A 22 -0.27 11.85 13.79
CA MET A 22 -1.06 11.59 15.00
C MET A 22 -1.14 10.09 15.31
N MET A 23 -1.34 9.25 14.29
CA MET A 23 -1.45 7.80 14.43
C MET A 23 -0.10 7.12 14.65
N ALA A 24 1.00 7.74 14.23
CA ALA A 24 2.36 7.20 14.34
C ALA A 24 2.72 6.85 15.79
N TRP A 25 2.26 7.65 16.76
CA TRP A 25 2.49 7.36 18.18
C TRP A 25 1.89 6.02 18.61
N PHE A 26 0.70 5.69 18.12
CA PHE A 26 0.00 4.44 18.43
C PHE A 26 0.54 3.26 17.62
N GLY A 27 0.87 3.47 16.34
CA GLY A 27 1.26 2.40 15.43
C GLY A 27 2.73 1.98 15.49
N LEU A 28 3.63 2.87 15.92
CA LEU A 28 5.08 2.60 15.93
C LEU A 28 5.60 2.09 17.28
N LYS A 29 4.78 2.14 18.33
CA LYS A 29 5.15 1.62 19.64
C LYS A 29 4.80 0.13 19.72
N GLU A 30 5.71 -0.64 20.30
CA GLU A 30 5.42 -2.01 20.69
C GLU A 30 4.50 -2.00 21.91
N TRP A 31 3.32 -2.59 21.76
CA TRP A 31 2.37 -2.75 22.85
C TRP A 31 2.50 -4.16 23.41
N LYS A 32 2.97 -4.26 24.66
CA LYS A 32 2.96 -5.52 25.40
C LYS A 32 1.57 -5.68 26.02
N PHE A 33 0.70 -6.39 25.33
CA PHE A 33 -0.59 -6.78 25.90
C PHE A 33 -0.38 -7.97 26.83
N ALA A 34 -0.77 -7.82 28.10
CA ALA A 34 -0.75 -8.93 29.06
C ALA A 34 -1.88 -9.91 28.72
N HIS A 35 -1.53 -11.10 28.23
CA HIS A 35 -2.51 -12.12 27.84
C HIS A 35 -3.02 -12.97 29.01
N ARG A 36 -2.28 -13.01 30.13
CA ARG A 36 -2.55 -13.88 31.28
C ARG A 36 -3.99 -13.79 31.80
N ASN A 37 -4.57 -12.58 31.85
CA ASN A 37 -5.94 -12.41 32.33
C ASN A 37 -6.98 -13.07 31.40
N ILE A 38 -6.71 -13.10 30.09
CA ILE A 38 -7.60 -13.72 29.10
C ILE A 38 -7.49 -15.25 29.20
N ASP A 39 -6.27 -15.76 29.39
CA ASP A 39 -6.02 -17.19 29.61
C ASP A 39 -6.72 -17.69 30.88
N GLU A 40 -6.53 -16.99 32.01
CA GLU A 40 -7.18 -17.30 33.28
C GLU A 40 -8.71 -17.23 33.18
N LEU A 41 -9.24 -16.26 32.43
CA LEU A 41 -10.68 -16.17 32.20
C LEU A 41 -11.19 -17.38 31.39
N ASN A 42 -10.46 -17.75 30.33
CA ASN A 42 -10.79 -18.89 29.49
C ASN A 42 -10.76 -20.22 30.27
N GLU A 43 -9.82 -20.39 31.19
CA GLU A 43 -9.75 -21.55 32.09
C GLU A 43 -10.91 -21.60 33.10
N ARG A 44 -11.42 -20.44 33.53
CA ARG A 44 -12.56 -20.38 34.46
C ARG A 44 -13.91 -20.58 33.79
N LEU A 45 -13.99 -20.46 32.47
CA LEU A 45 -15.24 -20.65 31.74
C LEU A 45 -15.66 -22.13 31.71
N PRO A 46 -16.97 -22.43 31.86
CA PRO A 46 -17.51 -23.77 31.64
C PRO A 46 -17.23 -24.25 30.22
N VAL A 47 -16.96 -25.56 30.05
CA VAL A 47 -16.60 -26.16 28.75
C VAL A 47 -17.63 -25.84 27.66
N GLY A 48 -18.93 -25.86 27.97
CA GLY A 48 -19.99 -25.54 27.01
C GLY A 48 -20.15 -24.06 26.65
N GLU A 49 -19.49 -23.15 27.38
CA GLU A 49 -19.46 -21.71 27.07
C GLU A 49 -18.20 -21.29 26.33
N ARG A 50 -17.10 -22.04 26.47
CA ARG A 50 -15.84 -21.78 25.76
C ARG A 50 -16.01 -21.80 24.25
N ASP A 51 -16.84 -22.72 23.74
CA ASP A 51 -17.13 -22.80 22.30
C ASP A 51 -17.94 -21.60 21.78
N LYS A 52 -18.71 -20.95 22.65
CA LYS A 52 -19.53 -19.76 22.30
C LYS A 52 -18.72 -18.48 22.43
N LEU A 53 -17.85 -18.41 23.42
CA LEU A 53 -16.99 -17.28 23.74
C LEU A 53 -15.55 -17.61 23.34
N GLN A 54 -15.28 -17.58 22.04
CA GLN A 54 -13.95 -17.90 21.53
C GLN A 54 -12.98 -16.74 21.76
N PHE A 55 -12.19 -16.83 22.83
CA PHE A 55 -11.13 -15.87 23.16
C PHE A 55 -9.83 -16.10 22.39
N ASN A 56 -9.67 -17.28 21.78
CA ASN A 56 -8.49 -17.60 20.99
C ASN A 56 -8.56 -16.96 19.59
N ILE A 57 -7.81 -15.87 19.45
CA ILE A 57 -7.64 -15.08 18.23
C ILE A 57 -6.91 -15.88 17.13
N ALA A 58 -6.09 -16.87 17.51
CA ALA A 58 -5.34 -17.70 16.55
C ALA A 58 -6.25 -18.65 15.75
N THR A 59 -7.44 -18.99 16.25
CA THR A 59 -8.40 -19.84 15.56
C THR A 59 -9.11 -19.12 14.40
N ILE A 60 -9.02 -17.78 14.33
CA ILE A 60 -9.66 -16.99 13.29
C ILE A 60 -8.91 -17.13 11.97
N ASN A 61 -9.62 -17.48 10.89
CA ASN A 61 -9.07 -17.36 9.54
C ASN A 61 -8.99 -15.87 9.13
N TRP A 62 -7.84 -15.26 9.40
CA TRP A 62 -7.60 -13.84 9.11
C TRP A 62 -7.79 -13.49 7.64
N SER A 63 -7.45 -14.38 6.71
CA SER A 63 -7.61 -14.13 5.28
C SER A 63 -9.07 -13.95 4.90
N GLU A 64 -9.93 -14.85 5.39
CA GLU A 64 -11.37 -14.78 5.14
C GLU A 64 -12.02 -13.61 5.87
N TYR A 65 -11.62 -13.38 7.13
CA TYR A 65 -12.10 -12.26 7.93
C TYR A 65 -11.85 -10.92 7.22
N PHE A 66 -10.61 -10.66 6.79
CA PHE A 66 -10.29 -9.42 6.11
C PHE A 66 -10.97 -9.29 4.75
N HIS A 67 -11.11 -10.38 4.00
CA HIS A 67 -11.81 -10.37 2.71
C HIS A 67 -13.28 -9.94 2.87
N SER A 68 -13.98 -10.54 3.84
CA SER A 68 -15.38 -10.21 4.15
C SER A 68 -15.52 -8.82 4.76
N TYR A 69 -14.62 -8.44 5.67
CA TYR A 69 -14.61 -7.13 6.32
C TYR A 69 -14.42 -5.98 5.31
N LEU A 70 -13.44 -6.09 4.41
CA LEU A 70 -13.17 -5.09 3.37
C LEU A 70 -14.35 -4.96 2.40
N SER A 71 -14.97 -6.09 2.02
CA SER A 71 -16.19 -6.10 1.21
C SER A 71 -17.34 -5.39 1.93
N GLY A 72 -17.51 -5.63 3.24
CA GLY A 72 -18.50 -4.97 4.09
C GLY A 72 -18.32 -3.46 4.15
N ILE A 73 -17.11 -2.96 4.44
CA ILE A 73 -16.81 -1.51 4.43
C ILE A 73 -17.20 -0.92 3.08
N ARG A 74 -16.81 -1.57 1.99
CA ARG A 74 -17.12 -1.10 0.64
C ARG A 74 -18.62 -1.00 0.39
N ARG A 75 -19.39 -2.01 0.81
CA ARG A 75 -20.83 -2.06 0.63
C ARG A 75 -21.57 -1.03 1.49
N TYR A 76 -21.22 -0.93 2.78
CA TYR A 76 -22.00 -0.17 3.75
C TYR A 76 -21.48 1.25 3.98
N PHE A 77 -20.17 1.41 4.16
CA PHE A 77 -19.57 2.73 4.42
C PHE A 77 -19.45 3.54 3.13
N PHE A 78 -18.92 2.93 2.08
CA PHE A 78 -18.76 3.60 0.78
C PHE A 78 -20.01 3.52 -0.11
N LYS A 79 -21.05 2.79 0.31
CA LYS A 79 -22.29 2.59 -0.43
C LYS A 79 -22.06 2.10 -1.87
N ASP A 80 -20.98 1.34 -2.08
CA ASP A 80 -20.62 0.84 -3.41
C ASP A 80 -21.46 -0.40 -3.70
N ASN A 81 -22.26 -0.35 -4.77
CA ASN A 81 -23.18 -1.43 -5.05
C ASN A 81 -22.45 -2.65 -5.62
N ALA A 82 -22.76 -3.87 -5.18
CA ALA A 82 -22.09 -5.08 -5.68
C ALA A 82 -22.28 -5.27 -7.20
N ASN A 83 -23.39 -4.75 -7.73
CA ASN A 83 -23.70 -4.73 -9.16
C ASN A 83 -23.04 -3.58 -9.93
N ASP A 84 -22.34 -2.67 -9.26
CA ASP A 84 -21.66 -1.58 -9.95
C ASP A 84 -20.36 -2.10 -10.58
N ASN A 85 -20.33 -2.10 -11.92
CA ASN A 85 -19.15 -2.40 -12.76
C ASN A 85 -17.94 -1.46 -12.50
N LYS A 86 -18.06 -0.49 -11.59
CA LYS A 86 -17.02 0.45 -11.17
C LYS A 86 -15.74 -0.23 -10.71
N LEU A 87 -15.81 -1.39 -10.06
CA LEU A 87 -14.59 -2.11 -9.64
C LEU A 87 -13.76 -2.55 -10.85
N GLN A 88 -14.43 -3.16 -11.83
CA GLN A 88 -13.76 -3.69 -13.00
C GLN A 88 -13.19 -2.54 -13.84
N GLN A 89 -13.93 -1.44 -13.97
CA GLN A 89 -13.43 -0.22 -14.60
C GLN A 89 -12.20 0.35 -13.88
N ARG A 90 -12.19 0.40 -12.56
CA ARG A 90 -11.01 0.87 -11.79
C ARG A 90 -9.82 -0.08 -11.96
N LYS A 91 -10.05 -1.39 -11.99
CA LYS A 91 -9.01 -2.40 -12.26
C LYS A 91 -8.40 -2.24 -13.64
N THR A 92 -9.20 -1.98 -14.68
CA THR A 92 -8.69 -1.77 -16.05
C THR A 92 -7.89 -0.48 -16.15
N ILE A 93 -8.36 0.61 -15.56
CA ILE A 93 -7.62 1.88 -15.50
C ILE A 93 -6.30 1.70 -14.75
N TYR A 94 -6.31 1.02 -13.60
CA TYR A 94 -5.08 0.74 -12.85
C TYR A 94 -4.08 -0.09 -13.65
N ARG A 95 -4.52 -1.15 -14.34
CA ARG A 95 -3.66 -1.95 -15.23
C ARG A 95 -3.06 -1.10 -16.34
N ARG A 96 -3.84 -0.22 -16.98
CA ARG A 96 -3.35 0.70 -18.00
C ARG A 96 -2.28 1.65 -17.45
N MET A 97 -2.51 2.23 -16.28
CA MET A 97 -1.53 3.09 -15.61
C MET A 97 -0.25 2.32 -15.23
N LEU A 98 -0.38 1.08 -14.76
CA LEU A 98 0.75 0.23 -14.42
C LEU A 98 1.59 -0.13 -15.65
N LEU A 99 0.94 -0.45 -16.77
CA LEU A 99 1.62 -0.69 -18.05
C LEU A 99 2.37 0.56 -18.52
N LEU A 100 1.70 1.72 -18.49
CA LEU A 100 2.32 2.99 -18.86
C LEU A 100 3.55 3.29 -17.99
N HIS A 101 3.42 3.14 -16.68
CA HIS A 101 4.52 3.36 -15.74
C HIS A 101 5.69 2.40 -15.99
N THR A 102 5.39 1.12 -16.24
CA THR A 102 6.40 0.11 -16.55
C THR A 102 7.14 0.46 -17.83
N VAL A 103 6.43 0.79 -18.92
CA VAL A 103 7.02 1.16 -20.21
C VAL A 103 7.86 2.44 -20.08
N LEU A 104 7.36 3.44 -19.35
CA LEU A 104 8.10 4.68 -19.13
C LEU A 104 9.42 4.43 -18.37
N LYS A 105 9.38 3.62 -17.30
CA LYS A 105 10.57 3.27 -16.53
C LYS A 105 11.59 2.50 -17.37
N THR A 106 11.15 1.53 -18.17
CA THR A 106 12.05 0.73 -19.02
C THR A 106 12.67 1.56 -20.12
N THR A 107 11.88 2.39 -20.82
CA THR A 107 12.38 3.27 -21.89
C THR A 107 13.36 4.31 -21.37
N PHE A 108 13.07 4.95 -20.24
CA PHE A 108 13.98 5.90 -19.62
C PHE A 108 15.29 5.24 -19.18
N GLY A 109 15.20 4.07 -18.52
CA GLY A 109 16.39 3.32 -18.10
C GLY A 109 17.29 2.90 -19.26
N LEU A 110 16.70 2.35 -20.33
CA LEU A 110 17.43 1.94 -21.54
C LEU A 110 18.11 3.12 -22.25
N SER A 111 17.42 4.26 -22.36
CA SER A 111 17.98 5.49 -22.94
C SER A 111 19.21 5.97 -22.16
N LEU A 112 19.11 5.97 -20.82
CA LEU A 112 20.19 6.42 -19.94
C LEU A 112 21.43 5.50 -20.06
N ILE A 113 21.22 4.18 -20.10
CA ILE A 113 22.29 3.20 -20.32
C ILE A 113 22.96 3.40 -21.69
N MET A 114 22.19 3.58 -22.76
CA MET A 114 22.74 3.82 -24.10
C MET A 114 23.55 5.13 -24.18
N CYS A 115 23.10 6.19 -23.52
CA CYS A 115 23.83 7.45 -23.43
C CYS A 115 25.19 7.28 -22.73
N ILE A 116 25.23 6.57 -21.60
CA ILE A 116 26.47 6.28 -20.87
C ILE A 116 27.43 5.45 -21.73
N LEU A 117 26.94 4.40 -22.39
CA LEU A 117 27.76 3.55 -23.27
C LEU A 117 28.35 4.37 -24.44
N ARG A 118 27.54 5.22 -25.09
CA ARG A 118 28.02 6.10 -26.16
C ARG A 118 29.07 7.09 -25.66
N PHE A 119 28.91 7.63 -24.46
CA PHE A 119 29.88 8.52 -23.85
C PHE A 119 31.20 7.81 -23.55
N TYR A 120 31.14 6.61 -22.98
CA TYR A 120 32.31 5.77 -22.71
C TYR A 120 33.07 5.40 -23.99
N LEU A 121 32.36 4.97 -25.04
CA LEU A 121 32.97 4.66 -26.34
C LEU A 121 33.59 5.90 -27.01
N LYS A 122 32.99 7.08 -26.88
CA LYS A 122 33.60 8.33 -27.37
C LYS A 122 34.91 8.64 -26.64
N ILE A 123 34.94 8.54 -25.30
CA ILE A 123 36.16 8.74 -24.50
C ILE A 123 37.24 7.74 -24.91
N LEU A 124 36.88 6.45 -25.03
CA LEU A 124 37.80 5.41 -25.47
C LEU A 124 38.37 5.70 -26.87
N LYS A 125 37.57 6.25 -27.80
CA LYS A 125 38.02 6.59 -29.17
C LYS A 125 38.89 7.85 -29.22
N ILE A 126 38.81 8.73 -28.23
CA ILE A 126 39.65 9.95 -28.13
C ILE A 126 41.03 9.62 -27.56
N MET A 127 41.13 8.68 -26.62
CA MET A 127 42.40 8.24 -26.02
C MET A 127 43.49 7.77 -27.03
N PRO A 128 43.21 6.94 -28.05
CA PRO A 128 44.23 6.48 -29.00
C PRO A 128 44.74 7.58 -29.93
N ARG A 129 44.10 8.76 -29.97
CA ARG A 129 44.54 9.91 -30.77
C ARG A 129 45.55 10.81 -30.06
N ILE A 130 45.68 10.69 -28.73
CA ILE A 130 46.60 11.51 -27.91
C ILE A 130 47.90 10.73 -27.63
N ALA A 131 47.88 9.40 -27.77
CA ALA A 131 49.01 8.51 -27.53
C ALA A 131 49.87 8.21 -28.78
N LEU A 132 49.74 8.99 -29.86
CA LEU A 132 50.52 8.85 -31.11
C LEU A 132 51.10 10.20 -31.51
#